data_AF-A0A8T3Z5P7-F1
#
_entry.id   AF-A0A8T3Z5P7-F1
#
_cell.length_a   1.000
_cell.length_b   1.000
_cell.length_c   1.000
_cell.angle_alpha   90.00
_cell.angle_beta   90.00
_cell.angle_gamma   90.00
#
_symmetry.space_group_name_H-M   'P 1'
#
loop_
_entity.id
_entity.type
_entity.pdbx_description
1 polymer ?
#
loop_
_entity_poly.entity_id
_entity_poly.type
_entity_poly.pdbx_seq_one_letter_code
_entity_poly.pdbx_strand_id
1 'polypeptide(L)'
;MVIMQDIWERTSRLRDRIKEKRERHLYQEEDLRNDLYRLGQVALEEGALYTAKKVYLELNDRDRVREVAERCLYENWLHDAVDAFLFLDDRNGIFRTIKKADSIGLQDPWFQLQYIGEKTTQRVIQSFKDWTTEQGFNYAVFFELGPTVNMAYHLENQYDVGIGIAKGGLFSSYIFQLSGLPIKIVESHRKGSEATFQWTTGTTPQEIEGKKLLVLDKDVRTGRTTGRVLKELQRYNPSAIDLALVHKPVPSDSSFGTLVENIPDGYRSVYFPNNFYFQSFDKAVAQIERNIQGD
;
A
#
# COMPACT_ATOMS: atom_id res chain seq x y z
N MET A 1 29.95 -17.30 -17.41
CA MET A 1 30.21 -17.99 -16.12
C MET A 1 31.52 -17.56 -15.47
N VAL A 2 32.64 -17.49 -16.20
CA VAL A 2 33.95 -17.04 -15.66
C VAL A 2 33.97 -15.59 -15.15
N ILE A 3 33.27 -14.66 -15.82
CA ILE A 3 33.24 -13.24 -15.44
C ILE A 3 32.54 -13.01 -14.09
N MET A 4 31.44 -13.74 -13.81
CA MET A 4 30.72 -13.62 -12.52
C MET A 4 31.54 -14.15 -11.33
N GLN A 5 32.39 -15.15 -11.57
CA GLN A 5 33.21 -15.75 -10.52
C GLN A 5 34.35 -14.81 -10.10
N ASP A 6 34.98 -14.12 -11.06
CA ASP A 6 36.02 -13.12 -10.79
C ASP A 6 35.47 -11.87 -10.07
N ILE A 7 34.29 -11.38 -10.47
CA ILE A 7 33.56 -10.28 -9.80
C ILE A 7 33.27 -10.60 -8.33
N TRP A 8 32.74 -11.81 -8.09
CA TRP A 8 32.44 -12.26 -6.73
C TRP A 8 33.70 -12.40 -5.89
N GLU A 9 34.79 -12.89 -6.46
CA GLU A 9 36.07 -13.01 -5.74
C GLU A 9 36.68 -11.65 -5.37
N ARG A 10 36.65 -10.66 -6.28
CA ARG A 10 37.21 -9.32 -6.02
C ARG A 10 36.42 -8.58 -4.94
N THR A 11 35.10 -8.55 -5.07
CA THR A 11 34.22 -7.90 -4.08
C THR A 11 34.26 -8.61 -2.72
N SER A 12 34.36 -9.95 -2.71
CA SER A 12 34.48 -10.73 -1.47
C SER A 12 35.82 -10.49 -0.77
N ARG A 13 36.96 -10.50 -1.50
CA ARG A 13 38.29 -10.22 -0.91
C ARG A 13 38.36 -8.82 -0.29
N LEU A 14 37.79 -7.82 -0.96
CA LEU A 14 37.72 -6.46 -0.41
C LEU A 14 36.81 -6.39 0.84
N ARG A 15 35.66 -7.08 0.83
CA ARG A 15 34.77 -7.16 1.98
C ARG A 15 35.43 -7.84 3.18
N ASP A 16 36.11 -8.96 2.96
CA ASP A 16 36.81 -9.71 4.00
C ASP A 16 37.95 -8.89 4.59
N ARG A 17 38.73 -8.19 3.76
CA ARG A 17 39.76 -7.26 4.21
C ARG A 17 39.17 -6.14 5.07
N ILE A 18 38.05 -5.53 4.66
CA ILE A 18 37.39 -4.48 5.45
C ILE A 18 36.90 -5.04 6.79
N LYS A 19 36.30 -6.23 6.78
CA LYS A 19 35.79 -6.92 7.98
C LYS A 19 36.92 -7.23 8.97
N GLU A 20 37.98 -7.89 8.51
CA GLU A 20 39.16 -8.24 9.32
C GLU A 20 39.80 -6.99 9.94
N LYS A 21 39.91 -5.90 9.17
CA LYS A 21 40.43 -4.62 9.67
C LYS A 21 39.52 -3.98 10.74
N ARG A 22 38.19 -4.04 10.57
CA ARG A 22 37.23 -3.54 11.58
C ARG A 22 37.35 -4.30 12.89
N GLU A 23 37.39 -5.63 12.82
CA GLU A 23 37.46 -6.49 14.01
C GLU A 23 38.74 -6.24 14.82
N ARG A 24 39.86 -5.94 14.15
CA ARG A 24 41.13 -5.63 14.81
C ARG A 24 41.26 -4.20 15.32
N HIS A 25 40.25 -3.33 15.14
CA HIS A 25 40.28 -1.92 15.55
C HIS A 25 41.49 -1.13 14.99
N LEU A 26 42.01 -1.52 13.82
CA LEU A 26 43.26 -1.02 13.26
C LEU A 26 43.09 0.25 12.41
N TYR A 27 42.09 1.11 12.67
CA TYR A 27 41.75 2.20 11.75
C TYR A 27 42.19 3.59 12.20
N GLN A 28 42.90 4.26 11.28
CA GLN A 28 42.66 5.66 10.94
C GLN A 28 41.36 5.71 10.11
N GLU A 29 40.39 6.54 10.49
CA GLU A 29 39.05 6.60 9.88
C GLU A 29 39.07 6.80 8.35
N GLU A 30 40.07 7.52 7.85
CA GLU A 30 40.27 7.84 6.43
C GLU A 30 40.61 6.60 5.57
N ASP A 31 41.40 5.67 6.08
CA ASP A 31 41.76 4.45 5.35
C ASP A 31 40.56 3.52 5.16
N LEU A 32 39.66 3.45 6.15
CA LEU A 32 38.42 2.67 6.05
C LEU A 32 37.52 3.28 4.99
N ARG A 33 37.38 4.61 5.01
CA ARG A 33 36.59 5.36 4.05
C ARG A 33 37.07 5.12 2.62
N ASN A 34 38.39 5.15 2.40
CA ASN A 34 39.00 4.89 1.09
C ASN A 34 38.79 3.43 0.61
N ASP A 35 38.99 2.45 1.49
CA ASP A 35 38.76 1.03 1.17
C ASP A 35 37.28 0.76 0.85
N LEU A 36 36.37 1.34 1.61
CA LEU A 36 34.93 1.28 1.34
C LEU A 36 34.59 1.95 0.01
N TYR A 37 35.08 3.17 -0.26
CA TYR A 37 34.79 3.86 -1.50
C TYR A 37 35.21 3.04 -2.72
N ARG A 38 36.41 2.44 -2.66
CA ARG A 38 36.92 1.54 -3.69
C ARG A 38 36.05 0.29 -3.86
N LEU A 39 35.60 -0.33 -2.76
CA LEU A 39 34.66 -1.45 -2.83
C LEU A 39 33.35 -1.03 -3.51
N GLY A 40 32.81 0.13 -3.15
CA GLY A 40 31.60 0.68 -3.76
C GLY A 40 31.75 0.88 -5.27
N GLN A 41 32.88 1.44 -5.69
CA GLN A 41 33.15 1.71 -7.11
C GLN A 41 33.25 0.41 -7.90
N VAL A 42 34.05 -0.55 -7.44
CA VAL A 42 34.19 -1.87 -8.09
C VAL A 42 32.83 -2.57 -8.15
N ALA A 43 32.07 -2.56 -7.05
CA ALA A 43 30.75 -3.17 -7.01
C ALA A 43 29.77 -2.52 -8.00
N LEU A 44 29.82 -1.18 -8.16
CA LEU A 44 28.97 -0.47 -9.10
C LEU A 44 29.35 -0.75 -10.56
N GLU A 45 30.64 -0.69 -10.89
CA GLU A 45 31.16 -1.01 -12.23
C GLU A 45 30.76 -2.44 -12.65
N GLU A 46 30.86 -3.39 -11.71
CA GLU A 46 30.57 -4.80 -11.93
C GLU A 46 29.07 -5.16 -11.83
N GLY A 47 28.19 -4.20 -11.54
CA GLY A 47 26.73 -4.43 -11.44
C GLY A 47 26.29 -5.13 -10.15
N ALA A 48 27.15 -5.23 -9.14
CA ALA A 48 26.80 -5.71 -7.80
C ALA A 48 26.05 -4.63 -7.00
N LEU A 49 24.91 -4.18 -7.52
CA LEU A 49 24.18 -2.97 -7.09
C LEU A 49 23.80 -2.99 -5.61
N TYR A 50 23.38 -4.13 -5.06
CA TYR A 50 23.10 -4.25 -3.62
C TYR A 50 24.33 -3.91 -2.75
N THR A 51 25.51 -4.39 -3.15
CA THR A 51 26.76 -4.12 -2.43
C THR A 51 27.14 -2.65 -2.57
N ALA A 52 27.07 -2.11 -3.79
CA ALA A 52 27.35 -0.70 -4.05
C ALA A 52 26.42 0.21 -3.21
N LYS A 53 25.11 -0.06 -3.21
CA LYS A 53 24.10 0.64 -2.41
C LYS A 53 24.50 0.66 -0.93
N LYS A 54 24.73 -0.52 -0.34
CA LYS A 54 25.10 -0.65 1.08
C LYS A 54 26.34 0.16 1.44
N VAL A 55 27.37 0.08 0.61
CA VAL A 55 28.62 0.81 0.83
C VAL A 55 28.41 2.32 0.77
N TYR A 56 27.74 2.83 -0.27
CA TYR A 56 27.55 4.27 -0.42
C TYR A 56 26.56 4.87 0.58
N LEU A 57 25.58 4.10 1.04
CA LEU A 57 24.75 4.47 2.20
C LEU A 57 25.60 4.60 3.46
N GLU A 58 26.49 3.64 3.72
CA GLU A 58 27.37 3.67 4.90
C GLU A 58 28.33 4.88 4.87
N LEU A 59 28.82 5.22 3.68
CA LEU A 59 29.67 6.39 3.46
C LEU A 59 28.92 7.73 3.48
N ASN A 60 27.58 7.70 3.53
CA ASN A 60 26.70 8.85 3.36
C ASN A 60 26.99 9.64 2.06
N ASP A 61 27.37 8.95 0.99
CA ASP A 61 27.67 9.56 -0.32
C ASP A 61 26.40 9.66 -1.15
N ARG A 62 25.69 10.78 -1.02
CA ARG A 62 24.39 11.01 -1.66
C ARG A 62 24.45 10.98 -3.18
N ASP A 63 25.53 11.45 -3.80
CA ASP A 63 25.66 11.48 -5.25
C ASP A 63 25.83 10.05 -5.80
N ARG A 64 26.67 9.25 -5.14
CA ARG A 64 26.83 7.83 -5.50
C ARG A 64 25.57 7.01 -5.21
N VAL A 65 24.89 7.26 -4.09
CA VAL A 65 23.60 6.59 -3.82
C VAL A 65 22.58 6.92 -4.91
N ARG A 66 22.52 8.16 -5.42
CA ARG A 66 21.65 8.51 -6.55
C ARG A 66 21.99 7.75 -7.83
N GLU A 67 23.28 7.63 -8.15
CA GLU A 67 23.74 6.84 -9.30
C GLU A 67 23.31 5.37 -9.18
N VAL A 68 23.50 4.76 -8.00
CA VAL A 68 23.03 3.39 -7.74
C VAL A 68 21.51 3.29 -7.83
N ALA A 69 20.76 4.27 -7.31
CA ALA A 69 19.30 4.26 -7.34
C ALA A 69 18.75 4.24 -8.77
N GLU A 70 19.27 5.11 -9.65
CA GLU A 70 18.86 5.15 -11.06
C GLU A 70 19.22 3.86 -11.79
N ARG A 71 20.39 3.28 -11.50
CA ARG A 71 20.81 2.00 -12.10
C ARG A 71 19.94 0.83 -11.60
N CYS A 72 19.62 0.78 -10.32
CA CYS A 72 18.66 -0.19 -9.76
C CYS A 72 17.30 -0.07 -10.44
N LEU A 73 16.78 1.15 -10.62
CA LEU A 73 15.51 1.39 -11.31
C LEU A 73 15.56 0.91 -12.77
N TYR A 74 16.64 1.20 -13.49
CA TYR A 74 16.85 0.78 -14.88
C TYR A 74 16.90 -0.75 -15.01
N GLU A 75 17.62 -1.43 -14.10
CA GLU A 75 17.82 -2.88 -14.12
C GLU A 75 16.69 -3.67 -13.42
N ASN A 76 15.62 -3.01 -12.95
CA ASN A 76 14.49 -3.59 -12.21
C ASN A 76 14.82 -4.14 -10.80
N TRP A 77 15.87 -3.64 -10.15
CA TRP A 77 16.15 -3.89 -8.74
C TRP A 77 15.30 -2.94 -7.88
N LEU A 78 13.97 -3.11 -7.95
CA LEU A 78 13.01 -2.09 -7.52
C LEU A 78 13.03 -1.84 -6.00
N HIS A 79 13.20 -2.86 -5.17
CA HIS A 79 13.36 -2.67 -3.72
C HIS A 79 14.59 -1.85 -3.38
N ASP A 80 15.74 -2.18 -4.00
CA ASP A 80 16.98 -1.43 -3.82
C ASP A 80 16.87 0.01 -4.32
N ALA A 81 16.12 0.24 -5.40
CA ALA A 81 15.82 1.58 -5.89
C ALA A 81 14.98 2.38 -4.88
N VAL A 82 13.90 1.81 -4.32
CA VAL A 82 13.09 2.48 -3.29
C VAL A 82 13.91 2.80 -2.05
N ASP A 83 14.70 1.85 -1.53
CA ASP A 83 15.56 2.09 -0.37
C ASP A 83 16.53 3.25 -0.59
N ALA A 84 17.16 3.29 -1.77
CA ALA A 84 18.12 4.33 -2.11
C ALA A 84 17.44 5.70 -2.27
N PHE A 85 16.29 5.76 -2.96
CA PHE A 85 15.52 7.01 -3.07
C PHE A 85 14.94 7.48 -1.74
N LEU A 86 14.58 6.56 -0.84
CA LEU A 86 14.14 6.89 0.52
C LEU A 86 15.26 7.57 1.32
N PHE A 87 16.48 7.03 1.29
CA PHE A 87 17.65 7.67 1.90
C PHE A 87 17.96 9.06 1.33
N LEU A 88 17.66 9.27 0.05
CA LEU A 88 17.86 10.55 -0.63
C LEU A 88 16.74 11.56 -0.38
N ASP A 89 15.67 11.19 0.34
CA ASP A 89 14.42 11.94 0.45
C ASP A 89 13.80 12.27 -0.93
N ASP A 90 14.06 11.41 -1.94
CA ASP A 90 13.60 11.59 -3.32
C ASP A 90 12.26 10.89 -3.55
N ARG A 91 11.18 11.56 -3.12
CA ARG A 91 9.79 11.09 -3.32
C ARG A 91 9.46 10.83 -4.80
N ASN A 92 10.00 11.63 -5.73
CA ASN A 92 9.78 11.44 -7.16
C ASN A 92 10.48 10.18 -7.69
N GLY A 93 11.67 9.87 -7.18
CA GLY A 93 12.37 8.60 -7.42
C GLY A 93 11.51 7.40 -7.01
N ILE A 94 10.96 7.41 -5.78
CA ILE A 94 10.06 6.35 -5.30
C ILE A 94 8.83 6.21 -6.21
N PHE A 95 8.22 7.32 -6.64
CA PHE A 95 7.07 7.25 -7.56
C PHE A 95 7.41 6.65 -8.92
N ARG A 96 8.58 6.99 -9.48
CA ARG A 96 9.08 6.36 -10.71
C ARG A 96 9.22 4.85 -10.53
N THR A 97 9.70 4.39 -9.38
CA THR A 97 9.78 2.97 -9.05
C THR A 97 8.41 2.31 -8.96
N ILE A 98 7.40 2.95 -8.36
CA ILE A 98 6.02 2.46 -8.34
C ILE A 98 5.47 2.29 -9.76
N LYS A 99 5.63 3.31 -10.63
CA LYS A 99 5.18 3.23 -12.02
C LYS A 99 5.90 2.13 -12.80
N LYS A 100 7.20 1.94 -12.54
CA LYS A 100 7.99 0.87 -13.15
C LYS A 100 7.50 -0.51 -12.71
N ALA A 101 7.24 -0.70 -11.41
CA ALA A 101 6.67 -1.92 -10.87
C ALA A 101 5.30 -2.24 -11.51
N ASP A 102 4.41 -1.25 -11.56
CA ASP A 102 3.08 -1.38 -12.17
C ASP A 102 3.17 -1.77 -13.66
N SER A 103 4.12 -1.19 -14.41
CA SER A 103 4.33 -1.48 -15.84
C SER A 103 4.77 -2.92 -16.13
N ILE A 104 5.31 -3.63 -15.13
CA ILE A 104 5.71 -5.05 -15.24
C ILE A 104 4.76 -5.98 -14.48
N GLY A 105 3.61 -5.48 -14.02
CA GLY A 105 2.61 -6.25 -13.28
C GLY A 105 2.97 -6.54 -11.82
N LEU A 106 3.98 -5.85 -11.27
CA LEU A 106 4.35 -5.94 -9.86
C LEU A 106 3.64 -4.85 -9.06
N GLN A 107 2.68 -5.26 -8.22
CA GLN A 107 2.01 -4.38 -7.27
C GLN A 107 2.43 -4.76 -5.86
N ASP A 108 3.42 -4.04 -5.33
CA ASP A 108 3.92 -4.23 -3.97
C ASP A 108 3.46 -3.08 -3.05
N PRO A 109 2.55 -3.36 -2.08
CA PRO A 109 2.09 -2.40 -1.06
C PRO A 109 3.22 -1.65 -0.34
N TRP A 110 4.40 -2.27 -0.19
CA TRP A 110 5.54 -1.67 0.48
C TRP A 110 6.06 -0.44 -0.28
N PHE A 111 6.12 -0.47 -1.62
CA PHE A 111 6.54 0.69 -2.41
C PHE A 111 5.60 1.88 -2.20
N GLN A 112 4.29 1.63 -2.20
CA GLN A 112 3.30 2.69 -1.96
C GLN A 112 3.38 3.24 -0.55
N LEU A 113 3.63 2.39 0.45
CA LEU A 113 3.79 2.82 1.83
C LEU A 113 5.02 3.75 1.99
N GLN A 114 6.15 3.41 1.37
CA GLN A 114 7.34 4.27 1.37
C GLN A 114 7.06 5.63 0.70
N TYR A 115 6.28 5.65 -0.38
CA TYR A 115 5.91 6.90 -1.06
C TYR A 115 4.95 7.78 -0.25
N ILE A 116 3.99 7.18 0.47
CA ILE A 116 3.12 7.89 1.40
C ILE A 116 3.97 8.49 2.52
N GLY A 117 4.95 7.74 3.02
CA GLY A 117 5.89 8.17 4.03
C GLY A 117 5.34 8.07 5.45
N GLU A 118 6.24 7.84 6.40
CA GLU A 118 5.90 7.54 7.80
C GLU A 118 5.01 8.62 8.44
N LYS A 119 5.34 9.90 8.24
CA LYS A 119 4.58 11.01 8.82
C LYS A 119 3.11 11.01 8.40
N THR A 120 2.84 10.81 7.11
CA THR A 120 1.48 10.75 6.57
C THR A 120 0.78 9.48 7.05
N THR A 121 1.47 8.33 7.05
CA THR A 121 0.92 7.08 7.58
C THR A 121 0.50 7.19 9.05
N GLN A 122 1.34 7.76 9.92
CA GLN A 122 1.03 7.93 11.34
C GLN A 122 -0.18 8.85 11.55
N ARG A 123 -0.28 9.95 10.79
CA ARG A 123 -1.45 10.82 10.81
C ARG A 123 -2.71 10.08 10.42
N VAL A 124 -2.69 9.33 9.31
CA VAL A 124 -3.82 8.51 8.86
C VAL A 124 -4.26 7.53 9.93
N ILE A 125 -3.32 6.84 10.58
CA ILE A 125 -3.62 5.89 11.65
C ILE A 125 -4.24 6.59 12.86
N GLN A 126 -3.73 7.75 13.26
CA GLN A 126 -4.25 8.48 14.41
C GLN A 126 -5.66 9.01 14.13
N SER A 127 -5.84 9.77 13.05
CA SER A 127 -7.15 10.31 12.66
C SER A 127 -8.18 9.20 12.38
N PHE A 128 -7.76 8.03 11.88
CA PHE A 128 -8.65 6.88 11.74
C PHE A 128 -9.17 6.36 13.09
N LYS A 129 -8.33 6.32 14.14
CA LYS A 129 -8.75 5.88 15.49
C LYS A 129 -9.76 6.87 16.08
N ASP A 130 -9.50 8.16 15.91
CA ASP A 130 -10.36 9.23 16.39
C ASP A 130 -11.72 9.16 15.67
N TRP A 131 -11.71 9.12 14.33
CA TRP A 131 -12.91 8.90 13.51
C TRP A 131 -13.68 7.63 13.91
N THR A 132 -13.00 6.50 14.09
CA THR A 132 -13.64 5.23 14.48
C THR A 132 -14.37 5.36 15.82
N THR A 133 -13.78 6.09 16.77
CA THR A 133 -14.37 6.36 18.09
C THR A 133 -15.61 7.25 17.97
N GLU A 134 -15.55 8.29 17.15
CA GLU A 134 -16.70 9.18 16.85
C GLU A 134 -17.86 8.43 16.20
N GLN A 135 -17.56 7.41 15.38
CA GLN A 135 -18.57 6.52 14.81
C GLN A 135 -19.12 5.48 15.80
N GLY A 136 -18.68 5.51 17.07
CA GLY A 136 -19.17 4.63 18.14
C GLY A 136 -18.49 3.25 18.21
N PHE A 137 -17.32 3.09 17.58
CA PHE A 137 -16.56 1.84 17.63
C PHE A 137 -15.29 1.99 18.47
N ASN A 138 -15.06 1.04 19.39
CA ASN A 138 -13.85 1.03 20.22
C ASN A 138 -12.64 0.35 19.53
N TYR A 139 -12.86 -0.31 18.39
CA TYR A 139 -11.83 -1.04 17.66
C TYR A 139 -12.22 -1.25 16.19
N ALA A 140 -11.24 -1.08 15.30
CA ALA A 140 -11.32 -1.43 13.90
C ALA A 140 -9.95 -1.93 13.40
N VAL A 141 -9.96 -2.79 12.39
CA VAL A 141 -8.73 -3.34 11.80
C VAL A 141 -8.20 -2.38 10.73
N PHE A 142 -6.89 -2.13 10.76
CA PHE A 142 -6.17 -1.41 9.72
C PHE A 142 -5.73 -2.37 8.60
N PHE A 143 -5.84 -1.94 7.35
CA PHE A 143 -5.43 -2.73 6.18
C PHE A 143 -4.44 -1.95 5.30
N GLU A 144 -4.14 -2.46 4.11
CA GLU A 144 -3.14 -1.91 3.20
C GLU A 144 -3.49 -0.48 2.74
N LEU A 145 -2.84 0.53 3.34
CA LEU A 145 -3.12 1.94 3.08
C LEU A 145 -2.89 2.33 1.61
N GLY A 146 -1.73 2.00 1.04
CA GLY A 146 -1.37 2.38 -0.33
C GLY A 146 -2.38 1.94 -1.39
N PRO A 147 -2.66 0.63 -1.49
CA PRO A 147 -3.67 0.12 -2.41
C PRO A 147 -5.07 0.69 -2.17
N THR A 148 -5.47 0.88 -0.90
CA THR A 148 -6.79 1.46 -0.54
C THR A 148 -6.91 2.92 -0.98
N VAL A 149 -5.86 3.73 -0.78
CA VAL A 149 -5.80 5.14 -1.25
C VAL A 149 -5.92 5.23 -2.77
N ASN A 150 -5.22 4.35 -3.49
CA ASN A 150 -5.31 4.32 -4.95
C ASN A 150 -6.73 3.97 -5.40
N MET A 151 -7.32 2.91 -4.83
CA MET A 151 -8.68 2.50 -5.13
C MET A 151 -9.71 3.59 -4.83
N ALA A 152 -9.60 4.28 -3.69
CA ALA A 152 -10.50 5.36 -3.32
C ALA A 152 -10.47 6.51 -4.33
N TYR A 153 -9.28 6.94 -4.75
CA TYR A 153 -9.10 7.98 -5.76
C TYR A 153 -9.80 7.68 -7.09
N HIS A 154 -9.74 6.43 -7.55
CA HIS A 154 -10.36 6.04 -8.83
C HIS A 154 -11.89 5.91 -8.73
N LEU A 155 -12.41 5.54 -7.56
CA LEU A 155 -13.82 5.23 -7.39
C LEU A 155 -14.65 6.38 -6.83
N GLU A 156 -14.07 7.30 -6.05
CA GLU A 156 -14.85 8.29 -5.28
C GLU A 156 -15.86 9.09 -6.13
N ASN A 157 -15.46 9.56 -7.31
CA ASN A 157 -16.30 10.39 -8.18
C ASN A 157 -17.31 9.58 -9.02
N GLN A 158 -17.33 8.26 -8.86
CA GLN A 158 -18.25 7.38 -9.59
C GLN A 158 -19.51 7.01 -8.78
N TYR A 159 -19.48 7.27 -7.47
CA TYR A 159 -20.54 6.91 -6.52
C TYR A 159 -21.04 8.13 -5.78
N ASP A 160 -22.30 8.07 -5.33
CA ASP A 160 -22.91 9.13 -4.54
C ASP A 160 -22.65 8.92 -3.04
N VAL A 161 -22.65 7.66 -2.59
CA VAL A 161 -22.52 7.29 -1.17
C VAL A 161 -21.76 5.96 -1.03
N GLY A 162 -20.80 5.91 -0.11
CA GLY A 162 -20.15 4.68 0.34
C GLY A 162 -20.87 4.07 1.54
N ILE A 163 -21.04 2.75 1.54
CA ILE A 163 -21.65 1.99 2.64
C ILE A 163 -20.59 1.09 3.29
N GLY A 164 -20.04 1.54 4.41
CA GLY A 164 -19.08 0.79 5.20
C GLY A 164 -19.71 -0.33 6.02
N ILE A 165 -19.26 -1.56 5.84
CA ILE A 165 -19.61 -2.66 6.75
C ILE A 165 -18.70 -2.59 7.98
N ALA A 166 -19.29 -2.47 9.16
CA ALA A 166 -18.56 -2.26 10.41
C ALA A 166 -17.48 -3.33 10.67
N LYS A 167 -16.42 -2.92 11.39
CA LYS A 167 -15.19 -3.68 11.72
C LYS A 167 -14.29 -4.00 10.53
N GLY A 168 -14.83 -4.62 9.48
CA GLY A 168 -14.07 -5.03 8.29
C GLY A 168 -13.87 -3.90 7.29
N GLY A 169 -14.92 -3.19 6.94
CA GLY A 169 -14.90 -2.08 5.98
C GLY A 169 -14.60 -0.71 6.57
N LEU A 170 -14.38 -0.56 7.87
CA LEU A 170 -14.23 0.76 8.50
C LEU A 170 -13.00 1.51 8.00
N PHE A 171 -11.87 0.83 7.84
CA PHE A 171 -10.65 1.48 7.36
C PHE A 171 -10.79 1.95 5.91
N SER A 172 -11.33 1.13 5.01
CA SER A 172 -11.63 1.56 3.64
C SER A 172 -12.65 2.69 3.63
N SER A 173 -13.70 2.62 4.45
CA SER A 173 -14.68 3.70 4.60
C SER A 173 -14.03 5.03 4.98
N TYR A 174 -13.14 5.03 5.98
CA TYR A 174 -12.41 6.22 6.37
C TYR A 174 -11.55 6.79 5.23
N ILE A 175 -10.81 5.96 4.49
CA ILE A 175 -9.99 6.41 3.36
C ILE A 175 -10.85 6.98 2.22
N PHE A 176 -12.00 6.38 1.94
CA PHE A 176 -12.96 6.91 0.96
C PHE A 176 -13.59 8.23 1.41
N GLN A 177 -13.90 8.38 2.70
CA GLN A 177 -14.36 9.64 3.27
C GLN A 177 -13.29 10.73 3.14
N LEU A 178 -12.05 10.41 3.46
CA LEU A 178 -10.91 11.31 3.26
C LEU A 178 -10.67 11.64 1.79
N SER A 179 -11.14 10.82 0.84
CA SER A 179 -11.08 11.18 -0.57
C SER A 179 -12.18 12.20 -0.89
N GLY A 180 -13.39 12.01 -0.35
CA GLY A 180 -14.50 12.92 -0.53
C GLY A 180 -15.85 12.23 -0.71
N LEU A 181 -15.87 10.89 -0.69
CA LEU A 181 -17.11 10.12 -0.80
C LEU A 181 -17.89 10.17 0.54
N PRO A 182 -19.15 10.65 0.57
CA PRO A 182 -19.97 10.57 1.76
C PRO A 182 -20.13 9.12 2.22
N ILE A 183 -19.92 8.85 3.51
CA ILE A 183 -19.96 7.50 4.08
C ILE A 183 -21.15 7.33 5.02
N LYS A 184 -21.81 6.17 4.90
CA LYS A 184 -22.71 5.61 5.90
C LYS A 184 -22.16 4.28 6.39
N ILE A 185 -22.41 3.94 7.65
CA ILE A 185 -21.92 2.72 8.29
C ILE A 185 -23.09 1.84 8.70
N VAL A 186 -22.97 0.56 8.37
CA VAL A 186 -23.88 -0.49 8.81
C VAL A 186 -23.14 -1.51 9.66
N GLU A 187 -23.75 -1.93 10.75
CA GLU A 187 -23.37 -3.15 11.42
C GLU A 187 -24.15 -4.34 10.83
N SER A 188 -23.42 -5.33 10.35
CA SER A 188 -23.97 -6.62 9.96
C SER A 188 -23.11 -7.72 10.55
N HIS A 189 -23.65 -8.46 11.50
CA HIS A 189 -22.96 -9.58 12.14
C HIS A 189 -23.78 -10.86 12.07
N ARG A 190 -23.09 -11.99 12.11
CA ARG A 190 -23.75 -13.29 12.16
C ARG A 190 -24.38 -13.51 13.53
N LYS A 191 -25.66 -13.88 13.57
CA LYS A 191 -26.37 -14.37 14.75
C LYS A 191 -26.99 -15.72 14.40
N GLY A 192 -26.27 -16.81 14.69
CA GLY A 192 -26.69 -18.17 14.32
C GLY A 192 -26.58 -18.45 12.82
N SER A 193 -27.70 -18.79 12.18
CA SER A 193 -27.81 -19.00 10.72
C SER A 193 -28.04 -17.71 9.92
N GLU A 194 -28.43 -16.62 10.59
CA GLU A 194 -28.79 -15.35 9.96
C GLU A 194 -27.73 -14.27 10.18
N ALA A 195 -27.75 -13.24 9.32
CA ALA A 195 -26.98 -12.03 9.48
C ALA A 195 -27.91 -10.87 9.84
N THR A 196 -27.55 -10.08 10.85
CA THR A 196 -28.27 -8.87 11.27
C THR A 196 -27.94 -7.70 10.34
N PHE A 197 -28.74 -6.64 10.41
CA PHE A 197 -28.46 -5.38 9.72
C PHE A 197 -28.98 -4.23 10.57
N GLN A 198 -28.10 -3.27 10.88
CA GLN A 198 -28.44 -2.09 11.65
C GLN A 198 -27.58 -0.91 11.17
N TRP A 199 -28.20 0.23 10.92
CA TRP A 199 -27.47 1.47 10.66
C TRP A 199 -26.78 1.96 11.92
N THR A 200 -25.50 2.28 11.84
CA THR A 200 -24.74 2.92 12.92
C THR A 200 -24.82 4.43 12.77
N THR A 201 -24.52 4.93 11.57
CA THR A 201 -24.82 6.30 11.18
C THR A 201 -26.26 6.32 10.67
N GLY A 202 -27.17 7.06 11.32
CA GLY A 202 -28.56 7.14 10.86
C GLY A 202 -28.67 7.39 9.35
N THR A 203 -29.71 6.82 8.73
CA THR A 203 -29.98 6.97 7.30
C THR A 203 -31.41 7.41 7.06
N THR A 204 -31.63 8.10 5.96
CA THR A 204 -32.94 8.44 5.42
C THR A 204 -33.09 7.84 4.01
N PRO A 205 -34.32 7.54 3.55
CA PRO A 205 -34.52 7.02 2.21
C PRO A 205 -33.91 7.90 1.10
N GLN A 206 -33.96 9.22 1.25
CA GLN A 206 -33.46 10.20 0.27
C GLN A 206 -31.93 10.13 0.08
N GLU A 207 -31.20 9.62 1.07
CA GLU A 207 -29.74 9.44 0.97
C GLU A 207 -29.36 8.22 0.14
N ILE A 208 -30.30 7.32 -0.17
CA ILE A 208 -30.03 6.05 -0.87
C ILE A 208 -30.85 5.91 -2.16
N GLU A 209 -32.08 6.40 -2.18
CA GLU A 209 -33.00 6.25 -3.32
C GLU A 209 -32.43 6.87 -4.60
N GLY A 210 -32.38 6.07 -5.67
CA GLY A 210 -31.81 6.48 -6.96
C GLY A 210 -30.29 6.72 -6.97
N LYS A 211 -29.59 6.54 -5.84
CA LYS A 211 -28.14 6.77 -5.71
C LYS A 211 -27.31 5.58 -6.17
N LYS A 212 -26.09 5.84 -6.64
CA LYS A 212 -25.05 4.84 -6.89
C LYS A 212 -24.30 4.58 -5.58
N LEU A 213 -24.37 3.35 -5.09
CA LEU A 213 -23.77 2.95 -3.84
C LEU A 213 -22.51 2.12 -4.06
N LEU A 214 -21.48 2.38 -3.25
CA LEU A 214 -20.30 1.53 -3.14
C LEU A 214 -20.26 0.88 -1.76
N VAL A 215 -20.47 -0.43 -1.67
CA VAL A 215 -20.33 -1.17 -0.42
C VAL A 215 -18.86 -1.45 -0.18
N LEU A 216 -18.39 -1.20 1.05
CA LEU A 216 -17.00 -1.33 1.46
C LEU A 216 -16.85 -2.41 2.53
N ASP A 217 -16.01 -3.40 2.26
CA ASP A 217 -15.61 -4.43 3.24
C ASP A 217 -14.13 -4.81 3.03
N LYS A 218 -13.57 -5.61 3.94
CA LYS A 218 -12.21 -6.13 3.77
C LYS A 218 -12.19 -7.34 2.83
N ASP A 219 -13.16 -8.25 2.95
CA ASP A 219 -13.21 -9.54 2.28
C ASP A 219 -14.63 -10.09 2.16
N VAL A 220 -14.80 -11.14 1.36
CA VAL A 220 -16.03 -11.94 1.32
C VAL A 220 -15.66 -13.41 1.33
N ARG A 221 -16.03 -14.15 2.37
CA ARG A 221 -15.77 -15.60 2.42
C ARG A 221 -17.02 -16.42 2.10
N THR A 222 -18.12 -16.12 2.77
CA THR A 222 -19.38 -16.89 2.66
C THR A 222 -20.49 -16.14 1.93
N GLY A 223 -20.27 -14.88 1.57
CA GLY A 223 -21.30 -14.01 0.98
C GLY A 223 -22.43 -13.58 1.92
N ARG A 224 -22.52 -14.08 3.15
CA ARG A 224 -23.70 -13.85 4.02
C ARG A 224 -23.84 -12.41 4.48
N THR A 225 -22.74 -11.79 4.96
CA THR A 225 -22.76 -10.40 5.43
C THR A 225 -23.04 -9.44 4.27
N THR A 226 -22.26 -9.52 3.20
CA THR A 226 -22.45 -8.69 2.01
C THR A 226 -23.79 -8.96 1.32
N GLY A 227 -24.28 -10.20 1.30
CA GLY A 227 -25.60 -10.54 0.76
C GLY A 227 -26.75 -9.99 1.60
N ARG A 228 -26.61 -9.98 2.93
CA ARG A 228 -27.57 -9.33 3.83
C ARG A 228 -27.61 -7.83 3.59
N VAL A 229 -26.45 -7.17 3.53
CA VAL A 229 -26.34 -5.73 3.24
C VAL A 229 -26.98 -5.41 1.89
N LEU A 230 -26.64 -6.16 0.84
CA LEU A 230 -27.22 -6.00 -0.50
C LEU A 230 -28.74 -6.04 -0.48
N LYS A 231 -29.33 -7.08 0.16
CA LYS A 231 -30.79 -7.24 0.26
C LYS A 231 -31.48 -6.09 0.99
N GLU A 232 -30.83 -5.53 2.01
CA GLU A 232 -31.38 -4.40 2.78
C GLU A 232 -31.28 -3.09 2.00
N LEU A 233 -30.15 -2.85 1.30
CA LEU A 233 -29.97 -1.68 0.44
C LEU A 233 -30.93 -1.66 -0.75
N GLN A 234 -31.21 -2.82 -1.36
CA GLN A 234 -32.16 -2.92 -2.48
C GLN A 234 -33.58 -2.41 -2.14
N ARG A 235 -33.98 -2.41 -0.86
CA ARG A 235 -35.29 -1.89 -0.44
C ARG A 235 -35.45 -0.38 -0.64
N TYR A 236 -34.34 0.34 -0.77
CA TYR A 236 -34.31 1.78 -0.99
C TYR A 236 -34.32 2.15 -2.48
N ASN A 237 -34.37 1.17 -3.40
CA ASN A 237 -34.31 1.39 -4.85
C ASN A 237 -33.10 2.24 -5.30
N PRO A 238 -31.86 1.89 -4.95
CA PRO A 238 -30.68 2.57 -5.49
C PRO A 238 -30.52 2.31 -6.99
N SER A 239 -29.85 3.22 -7.70
CA SER A 239 -29.60 3.08 -9.15
C SER A 239 -28.50 2.07 -9.48
N ALA A 240 -27.55 1.87 -8.55
CA ALA A 240 -26.52 0.84 -8.64
C ALA A 240 -26.00 0.47 -7.24
N ILE A 241 -25.57 -0.78 -7.08
CA ILE A 241 -24.85 -1.24 -5.90
C ILE A 241 -23.64 -2.03 -6.39
N ASP A 242 -22.45 -1.51 -6.13
CA ASP A 242 -21.19 -2.20 -6.39
C ASP A 242 -20.47 -2.49 -5.06
N LEU A 243 -19.45 -3.34 -5.11
CA LEU A 243 -18.68 -3.78 -3.94
C LEU A 243 -17.20 -3.46 -4.16
N ALA A 244 -16.54 -2.85 -3.19
CA ALA A 244 -15.08 -2.75 -3.16
C ALA A 244 -14.53 -3.50 -1.93
N LEU A 245 -13.54 -4.35 -2.20
CA LEU A 245 -12.88 -5.19 -1.21
C LEU A 245 -11.42 -4.82 -1.11
N VAL A 246 -10.88 -4.81 0.11
CA VAL A 246 -9.45 -4.56 0.33
C VAL A 246 -8.61 -5.77 -0.05
N HIS A 247 -9.09 -6.98 0.23
CA HIS A 247 -8.41 -8.21 -0.15
C HIS A 247 -8.82 -8.65 -1.55
N LYS A 248 -7.83 -9.05 -2.34
CA LYS A 248 -8.03 -9.69 -3.64
C LYS A 248 -8.36 -11.18 -3.50
N PRO A 249 -9.04 -11.79 -4.47
CA PRO A 249 -9.19 -13.23 -4.53
C PRO A 249 -7.81 -13.87 -4.69
N VAL A 250 -7.51 -14.85 -3.85
CA VAL A 250 -6.38 -15.75 -4.05
C VAL A 250 -6.90 -17.10 -4.56
N PRO A 251 -6.19 -17.78 -5.48
CA PRO A 251 -6.52 -19.14 -5.88
C PRO A 251 -6.68 -20.07 -4.67
N SER A 252 -7.65 -20.99 -4.72
CA SER A 252 -8.05 -21.86 -3.60
C SER A 252 -6.94 -22.82 -3.12
N ASP A 253 -5.91 -23.03 -3.94
CA ASP A 253 -4.71 -23.82 -3.67
C ASP A 253 -3.59 -23.03 -2.96
N SER A 254 -3.75 -21.72 -2.79
CA SER A 254 -2.81 -20.90 -2.01
C SER A 254 -3.15 -20.97 -0.52
N SER A 255 -2.23 -21.51 0.29
CA SER A 255 -2.32 -21.56 1.75
C SER A 255 -2.10 -20.20 2.44
N PHE A 256 -1.80 -19.15 1.67
CA PHE A 256 -1.53 -17.81 2.18
C PHE A 256 -2.47 -16.78 1.54
N GLY A 257 -3.34 -16.17 2.35
CA GLY A 257 -4.22 -15.08 1.95
C GLY A 257 -5.66 -15.25 2.45
N THR A 258 -6.46 -14.21 2.27
CA THR A 258 -7.90 -14.25 2.58
C THR A 258 -8.65 -14.72 1.33
N LEU A 259 -9.28 -15.90 1.41
CA LEU A 259 -10.13 -16.42 0.33
C LEU A 259 -11.31 -15.48 0.10
N VAL A 260 -11.35 -14.83 -1.07
CA VAL A 260 -12.54 -14.12 -1.54
C VAL A 260 -13.38 -15.07 -2.38
N GLU A 261 -14.53 -15.48 -1.84
CA GLU A 261 -15.43 -16.49 -2.41
C GLU A 261 -16.89 -16.09 -2.16
N ASN A 262 -17.80 -16.66 -2.96
CA ASN A 262 -19.25 -16.55 -2.76
C ASN A 262 -19.76 -15.10 -2.74
N ILE A 263 -19.24 -14.25 -3.63
CA ILE A 263 -19.75 -12.89 -3.79
C ILE A 263 -21.20 -12.97 -4.32
N PRO A 264 -22.18 -12.28 -3.70
CA PRO A 264 -23.56 -12.32 -4.17
C PRO A 264 -23.75 -11.71 -5.57
N ASP A 265 -24.51 -12.38 -6.44
CA ASP A 265 -24.71 -11.99 -7.85
C ASP A 265 -25.40 -10.62 -8.05
N GLY A 266 -26.04 -10.06 -7.02
CA GLY A 266 -26.74 -8.79 -7.15
C GLY A 266 -25.85 -7.54 -7.03
N TYR A 267 -24.55 -7.69 -6.79
CA TYR A 267 -23.58 -6.60 -7.00
C TYR A 267 -23.29 -6.47 -8.49
N ARG A 268 -23.44 -5.28 -9.07
CA ARG A 268 -23.22 -5.06 -10.51
C ARG A 268 -21.73 -5.16 -10.86
N SER A 269 -20.85 -4.66 -9.99
CA SER A 269 -19.39 -4.76 -10.16
C SER A 269 -18.71 -4.98 -8.81
N VAL A 270 -17.56 -5.64 -8.85
CA VAL A 270 -16.72 -5.91 -7.68
C VAL A 270 -15.30 -5.44 -7.97
N TYR A 271 -14.77 -4.60 -7.10
CA TYR A 271 -13.45 -4.01 -7.22
C TYR A 271 -12.51 -4.54 -6.14
N PHE A 272 -11.26 -4.66 -6.54
CA PHE A 272 -10.11 -5.06 -5.75
C PHE A 272 -8.98 -4.07 -6.01
N PRO A 273 -7.98 -3.95 -5.12
CA PRO A 273 -6.94 -2.94 -5.31
C PRO A 273 -6.12 -3.17 -6.59
N ASN A 274 -6.00 -4.42 -7.05
CA ASN A 274 -5.30 -4.76 -8.28
C ASN A 274 -6.06 -4.42 -9.57
N ASN A 275 -7.29 -3.93 -9.48
CA ASN A 275 -8.00 -3.37 -10.64
C ASN A 275 -7.50 -1.97 -11.04
N PHE A 276 -6.63 -1.34 -10.24
CA PHE A 276 -6.25 0.05 -10.42
C PHE A 276 -4.76 0.23 -10.66
N TYR A 277 -4.42 0.95 -11.73
CA TYR A 277 -3.06 1.36 -12.02
C TYR A 277 -2.62 2.51 -11.11
N PHE A 278 -1.32 2.62 -10.87
CA PHE A 278 -0.73 3.62 -9.95
C PHE A 278 -0.26 4.90 -10.67
N GLN A 279 -0.69 5.12 -11.92
CA GLN A 279 -0.29 6.28 -12.72
C GLN A 279 -0.62 7.64 -12.09
N SER A 280 -1.66 7.70 -11.26
CA SER A 280 -2.11 8.91 -10.54
C SER A 280 -1.97 8.80 -9.03
N PHE A 281 -1.12 7.88 -8.53
CA PHE A 281 -0.99 7.63 -7.10
C PHE A 281 -0.44 8.83 -6.33
N ASP A 282 0.41 9.65 -6.96
CA ASP A 282 0.89 10.91 -6.42
C ASP A 282 -0.27 11.88 -6.10
N LYS A 283 -1.25 11.98 -7.00
CA LYS A 283 -2.46 12.80 -6.81
C LYS A 283 -3.37 12.23 -5.72
N ALA A 284 -3.54 10.91 -5.70
CA ALA A 284 -4.31 10.22 -4.67
C ALA A 284 -3.74 10.52 -3.27
N VAL A 285 -2.42 10.40 -3.10
CA VAL A 285 -1.76 10.71 -1.83
C VAL A 285 -1.85 12.20 -1.49
N ALA A 286 -1.67 13.09 -2.45
CA ALA A 286 -1.81 14.54 -2.22
C ALA A 286 -3.24 14.95 -1.79
N GLN A 287 -4.28 14.24 -2.25
CA GLN A 287 -5.66 14.43 -1.79
C GLN A 287 -5.82 14.04 -0.32
N ILE A 288 -5.36 12.85 0.05
CA ILE A 288 -5.39 12.38 1.45
C ILE A 288 -4.59 13.31 2.37
N GLU A 289 -3.39 13.73 1.95
CA GLU A 289 -2.53 14.63 2.73
C GLU A 289 -3.16 16.00 2.99
N ARG A 290 -3.99 16.52 2.06
CA ARG A 290 -4.73 17.76 2.25
C ARG A 290 -5.90 17.58 3.20
N ASN A 291 -6.68 16.52 3.03
CA ASN A 291 -7.92 16.33 3.77
C ASN A 291 -7.65 15.97 5.23
N ILE A 292 -6.60 15.20 5.51
CA ILE A 292 -6.21 14.88 6.91
C ILE A 292 -5.54 16.05 7.67
N GLN A 293 -5.22 17.16 7.00
CA GLN A 293 -4.72 18.37 7.65
C GLN A 293 -5.84 19.36 8.00
N GLY A 294 -7.03 19.16 7.41
CA GLY A 294 -8.21 20.00 7.64
C GLY A 294 -9.10 19.50 8.79
N ASP A 295 -8.89 18.27 9.24
CA ASP A 295 -9.49 17.67 10.44
C ASP A 295 -8.69 18.02 11.71
#